data_AF-A0A645HV73-F1
#
_entry.id   AF-A0A645HV73-F1
#
_cell.length_a   1.000
_cell.length_b   1.000
_cell.length_c   1.000
_cell.angle_alpha   90.00
_cell.angle_beta   90.00
_cell.angle_gamma   90.00
#
_symmetry.space_group_name_H-M   'P 1'
#
loop_
_entity.id
_entity.type
_entity.pdbx_description
1 polymer ?
#
loop_
_entity_poly.entity_id
_entity_poly.type
_entity_poly.pdbx_seq_one_letter_code
_entity_poly.pdbx_strand_id
1 'polypeptide(L)'
;MEVEGQKEEVPATLYEGEGYSIYIPDEGWTKTAGKLPKGAADQWVSDFNPEVTLTVCPDEAAGTWVEGQQKAVVYEQKSEDGEVVFRTWTVYMAYPPEAAEGFGARLPVMAESFAFTPAP
;
A
#
# COMPACT_ATOMS: atom_id res chain seq x y z
N MET A 1 16.94 -3.40 -26.76
CA MET A 1 16.35 -2.06 -26.91
C MET A 1 14.99 -2.14 -26.28
N GLU A 2 14.85 -1.66 -25.06
CA GLU A 2 13.54 -1.52 -24.42
C GLU A 2 13.03 -0.13 -24.82
N VAL A 3 11.84 -0.11 -25.42
CA VAL A 3 11.17 1.11 -25.83
C VAL A 3 10.50 1.72 -24.60
N GLU A 4 10.87 2.97 -24.28
CA GLU A 4 10.20 3.75 -23.23
C GLU A 4 8.68 3.74 -23.48
N GLY A 5 7.90 3.30 -22.48
CA GLY A 5 6.44 3.29 -22.50
C GLY A 5 5.76 1.92 -22.66
N GLN A 6 6.49 0.81 -22.69
CA GLN A 6 5.86 -0.51 -22.52
C GLN A 6 5.45 -0.72 -21.06
N LYS A 7 4.19 -1.12 -20.85
CA LYS A 7 3.72 -1.60 -19.54
C LYS A 7 4.50 -2.86 -19.21
N GLU A 8 5.30 -2.80 -18.16
CA GLU A 8 5.98 -3.96 -17.58
C GLU A 8 4.94 -4.79 -16.80
N GLU A 9 4.78 -6.06 -17.18
CA GLU A 9 3.97 -7.01 -16.42
C GLU A 9 4.89 -7.68 -15.38
N VAL A 10 4.63 -7.42 -14.11
CA VAL A 10 5.42 -7.97 -12.98
C VAL A 10 4.58 -9.06 -12.28
N PRO A 11 5.14 -10.26 -12.04
CA PRO A 11 4.50 -11.27 -11.20
C PRO A 11 4.18 -10.72 -9.81
N ALA A 12 2.96 -10.96 -9.35
CA ALA A 12 2.49 -10.47 -8.07
C ALA A 12 1.57 -11.48 -7.38
N THR A 13 1.69 -11.54 -6.07
CA THR A 13 0.85 -12.36 -5.20
C THR A 13 -0.26 -11.49 -4.61
N LEU A 14 -1.49 -12.01 -4.62
CA LEU A 14 -2.60 -11.40 -3.88
C LEU A 14 -2.42 -11.69 -2.39
N TYR A 15 -2.23 -10.64 -1.60
CA TYR A 15 -2.21 -10.72 -0.14
C TYR A 15 -3.59 -10.39 0.41
N GLU A 16 -4.10 -11.29 1.26
CA GLU A 16 -5.35 -11.10 1.98
C GLU A 16 -5.03 -10.68 3.43
N GLY A 17 -5.41 -9.46 3.78
CA GLY A 17 -5.38 -8.96 5.14
C GLY A 17 -6.77 -9.01 5.77
N GLU A 18 -6.88 -8.56 7.02
CA GLU A 18 -8.16 -8.52 7.71
C GLU A 18 -9.08 -7.44 7.12
N GLY A 19 -9.99 -7.82 6.22
CA GLY A 19 -10.97 -6.91 5.61
C GLY A 19 -10.47 -6.09 4.42
N TYR A 20 -9.30 -6.45 3.88
CA TYR A 20 -8.80 -5.96 2.60
C TYR A 20 -7.95 -7.01 1.86
N SER A 21 -7.66 -6.75 0.59
CA SER A 21 -6.65 -7.45 -0.19
C SER A 21 -5.83 -6.48 -1.04
N ILE A 22 -4.60 -6.85 -1.38
CA ILE A 22 -3.70 -6.04 -2.21
C ILE A 22 -2.72 -6.93 -2.98
N TYR A 23 -2.38 -6.58 -4.23
CA TYR A 23 -1.32 -7.25 -4.97
C TYR A 23 0.04 -6.66 -4.62
N ILE A 24 0.99 -7.54 -4.30
CA ILE A 24 2.37 -7.17 -4.01
C ILE A 24 3.28 -7.94 -4.97
N PRO A 25 4.24 -7.28 -5.64
CA PRO A 25 5.19 -7.96 -6.51
C PRO A 25 5.95 -9.06 -5.76
N ASP A 26 6.18 -10.18 -6.44
CA ASP A 26 6.81 -11.36 -5.84
C ASP A 26 8.28 -11.12 -5.46
N GLU A 27 8.94 -10.15 -6.10
CA GLU A 27 10.33 -9.80 -5.89
C GLU A 27 10.52 -8.37 -5.36
N GLY A 28 11.49 -8.20 -4.46
CA GLY A 28 11.96 -6.90 -4.00
C GLY A 28 11.16 -6.28 -2.86
N TRP A 29 10.28 -7.06 -2.21
CA TRP A 29 9.47 -6.64 -1.09
C TRP A 29 9.45 -7.69 0.03
N THR A 30 9.75 -7.26 1.23
CA THR A 30 9.59 -8.07 2.44
C THR A 30 8.45 -7.52 3.28
N LYS A 31 7.48 -8.39 3.61
CA LYS A 31 6.43 -8.08 4.57
C LYS A 31 7.04 -8.02 5.98
N THR A 32 6.85 -6.92 6.70
CA THR A 32 7.42 -6.73 8.03
C THR A 32 6.36 -6.88 9.12
N ALA A 33 6.65 -7.72 10.11
CA ALA A 33 5.82 -7.90 11.32
C ALA A 33 6.26 -6.96 12.48
N GLY A 34 6.99 -5.89 12.16
CA GLY A 34 7.65 -5.01 13.13
C GLY A 34 6.67 -4.15 13.95
N LYS A 35 7.20 -3.12 14.63
CA LYS A 35 6.39 -2.09 15.31
C LYS A 35 5.66 -1.23 14.29
N LEU A 36 4.66 -1.80 13.63
CA LEU A 36 3.74 -1.07 12.80
C LEU A 36 3.05 0.01 13.66
N PRO A 37 2.68 1.17 13.08
CA PRO A 37 1.87 2.15 13.77
C PRO A 37 0.66 1.49 14.41
N LYS A 38 0.17 2.03 15.54
CA LYS A 38 -0.99 1.45 16.22
C LYS A 38 -2.16 1.39 15.24
N GLY A 39 -2.61 0.18 14.97
CA GLY A 39 -3.73 -0.12 14.09
C GLY A 39 -3.33 -0.39 12.64
N ALA A 40 -2.11 -0.09 12.18
CA ALA A 40 -1.64 -0.54 10.87
C ALA A 40 -1.75 -2.07 10.76
N ALA A 41 -2.36 -2.54 9.67
CA ALA A 41 -2.57 -3.96 9.46
C ALA A 41 -1.30 -4.63 8.96
N ASP A 42 -0.72 -4.11 7.89
CA ASP A 42 0.46 -4.71 7.26
C ASP A 42 1.37 -3.66 6.61
N GLN A 43 2.67 -3.98 6.53
CA GLN A 43 3.67 -3.18 5.83
C GLN A 43 4.57 -4.06 4.96
N TRP A 44 4.95 -3.52 3.81
CA TRP A 44 5.95 -4.06 2.92
C TRP A 44 7.09 -3.05 2.76
N VAL A 45 8.31 -3.54 2.90
CA VAL A 45 9.54 -2.74 2.80
C VAL A 45 10.32 -3.25 1.60
N SER A 46 10.87 -2.33 0.80
CA SER A 46 11.71 -2.74 -0.32
C SER A 46 12.99 -3.40 0.17
N ASP A 47 13.37 -4.51 -0.45
CA ASP A 47 14.63 -5.22 -0.14
C ASP A 47 15.88 -4.41 -0.55
N PHE A 48 15.71 -3.40 -1.40
CA PHE A 48 16.79 -2.58 -1.97
C PHE A 48 16.96 -1.25 -1.25
N ASN A 49 15.87 -0.68 -0.74
CA ASN A 49 15.90 0.55 0.04
C ASN A 49 14.87 0.47 1.18
N PRO A 50 15.31 0.35 2.45
CA PRO A 50 14.39 0.21 3.58
C PRO A 50 13.55 1.46 3.87
N GLU A 51 13.89 2.61 3.26
CA GLU A 51 13.09 3.83 3.34
C GLU A 51 11.90 3.82 2.37
N VAL A 52 11.85 2.85 1.44
CA VAL A 52 10.73 2.64 0.52
C VAL A 52 9.76 1.64 1.14
N THR A 53 8.59 2.12 1.56
CA THR A 53 7.59 1.30 2.25
C THR A 53 6.17 1.55 1.77
N LEU A 54 5.38 0.47 1.75
CA LEU A 54 3.92 0.48 1.59
C LEU A 54 3.29 0.02 2.90
N THR A 55 2.42 0.83 3.50
CA THR A 55 1.74 0.46 4.76
C THR A 55 0.22 0.57 4.58
N VAL A 56 -0.51 -0.47 4.96
CA VAL A 56 -1.97 -0.51 4.89
C VAL A 56 -2.55 -0.37 6.30
N CYS A 57 -3.37 0.66 6.50
CA CYS A 57 -3.90 1.05 7.81
C CYS A 57 -5.44 1.16 7.78
N PRO A 58 -6.17 0.54 8.71
CA PRO A 58 -7.58 0.83 8.95
C PRO A 58 -7.76 2.22 9.57
N ASP A 59 -8.95 2.78 9.42
CA ASP A 59 -9.33 4.16 9.80
C ASP A 59 -8.83 4.61 11.19
N GLU A 60 -9.03 3.78 12.21
CA GLU A 60 -8.71 4.12 13.61
C GLU A 60 -7.20 4.34 13.87
N ALA A 61 -6.36 3.99 12.89
CA ALA A 61 -4.91 4.08 12.93
C ALA A 61 -4.33 5.33 12.23
N ALA A 62 -5.13 6.03 11.41
CA ALA A 62 -4.65 7.02 10.43
C ALA A 62 -4.09 8.34 11.02
N GLY A 63 -3.89 8.40 12.35
CA GLY A 63 -3.42 9.56 13.06
C GLY A 63 -1.90 9.76 12.99
N THR A 64 -1.44 10.56 12.02
CA THR A 64 -0.17 11.32 12.09
C THR A 64 1.10 10.51 12.38
N TRP A 65 1.30 9.38 11.69
CA TRP A 65 2.62 8.75 11.72
C TRP A 65 2.98 8.05 10.42
N VAL A 66 3.74 8.74 9.58
CA VAL A 66 4.74 8.14 8.70
C VAL A 66 5.90 9.14 8.55
N GLU A 67 7.00 8.95 9.29
CA GLU A 67 8.25 9.67 8.97
C GLU A 67 8.64 9.33 7.53
N GLY A 68 8.94 10.35 6.71
CA GLY A 68 9.28 10.15 5.29
C GLY A 68 8.09 9.90 4.35
N GLN A 69 6.84 10.17 4.78
CA GLN A 69 5.66 10.06 3.92
C GLN A 69 5.79 10.96 2.68
N GLN A 70 5.52 10.38 1.51
CA GLN A 70 5.34 11.16 0.28
C GLN A 70 3.89 11.22 -0.15
N LYS A 71 3.16 10.09 -0.04
CA LYS A 71 1.79 9.98 -0.53
C LYS A 71 0.95 9.06 0.35
N ALA A 72 -0.36 9.29 0.36
CA ALA A 72 -1.35 8.37 0.92
C ALA A 72 -2.59 8.35 0.02
N VAL A 73 -3.27 7.20 -0.03
CA VAL A 73 -4.57 7.06 -0.69
C VAL A 73 -5.56 6.50 0.32
N VAL A 74 -6.71 7.16 0.43
CA VAL A 74 -7.80 6.76 1.31
C VAL A 74 -8.84 6.02 0.48
N TYR A 75 -9.21 4.82 0.95
CA TYR A 75 -10.23 3.95 0.38
C TYR A 75 -11.39 3.90 1.36
N GLU A 76 -12.57 4.29 0.90
CA GLU A 76 -13.79 4.30 1.70
C GLU A 76 -14.79 3.30 1.11
N GLN A 77 -15.32 2.41 1.94
CA GLN A 77 -16.47 1.59 1.60
C GLN A 77 -17.73 2.29 2.09
N LYS A 78 -18.60 2.61 1.14
CA LYS A 78 -19.82 3.39 1.37
C LYS A 78 -21.06 2.55 1.14
N SER A 79 -22.18 2.97 1.75
CA SER A 79 -23.52 2.50 1.40
C SER A 79 -23.79 2.67 -0.10
N GLU A 80 -24.79 1.96 -0.62
CA GLU A 80 -25.18 2.06 -2.04
C GLU A 80 -25.55 3.50 -2.44
N ASP A 81 -26.19 4.24 -1.53
CA ASP A 81 -26.52 5.67 -1.65
C ASP A 81 -25.33 6.61 -1.43
N GLY A 82 -24.20 6.12 -0.92
CA GLY A 82 -22.98 6.88 -0.68
C GLY A 82 -22.99 7.78 0.57
N GLU A 83 -24.08 7.81 1.36
CA GLU A 83 -24.20 8.69 2.53
C GLU A 83 -23.41 8.18 3.74
N VAL A 84 -23.23 6.87 3.87
CA VAL A 84 -22.59 6.26 5.04
C VAL A 84 -21.29 5.59 4.64
N VAL A 85 -20.17 6.08 5.18
CA VAL A 85 -18.89 5.35 5.19
C VAL A 85 -18.91 4.38 6.36
N PHE A 86 -18.78 3.09 6.10
CA PHE A 86 -18.76 2.06 7.14
C PHE A 86 -17.41 1.37 7.31
N ARG A 87 -16.48 1.59 6.37
CA ARG A 87 -15.10 1.12 6.49
C ARG A 87 -14.17 2.05 5.74
N THR A 88 -13.07 2.42 6.36
CA THR A 88 -12.01 3.22 5.73
C THR A 88 -10.67 2.54 5.91
N TRP A 89 -9.88 2.54 4.84
CA TRP A 89 -8.47 2.14 4.84
C TRP A 89 -7.64 3.26 4.22
N THR A 90 -6.42 3.41 4.71
CA THR A 90 -5.42 4.30 4.13
C THR A 90 -4.19 3.49 3.76
N VAL A 91 -3.75 3.60 2.52
CA VAL A 91 -2.48 3.06 2.04
C VAL A 91 -1.46 4.18 2.01
N TYR A 92 -0.47 4.09 2.89
CA TYR A 92 0.64 5.02 2.99
C TYR A 92 1.82 4.56 2.16
N MET A 93 2.46 5.52 1.50
CA MET A 93 3.64 5.32 0.66
C MET A 93 4.74 6.27 1.12
N ALA A 94 5.82 5.70 1.62
CA ALA A 94 7.03 6.43 1.99
C ALA A 94 8.16 6.01 1.07
N TYR A 95 8.93 6.99 0.60
CA TYR A 95 10.14 6.78 -0.18
C TYR A 95 10.94 8.09 -0.20
N PRO A 96 12.27 8.04 -0.26
CA PRO A 96 13.08 9.25 -0.42
C PRO A 96 13.06 9.71 -1.90
N PRO A 97 13.34 10.98 -2.20
CA PRO A 97 13.23 11.52 -3.56
C PRO A 97 14.02 10.74 -4.64
N GLU A 98 15.17 10.17 -4.29
CA GLU A 98 15.99 9.34 -5.18
C GLU A 98 15.32 8.03 -5.60
N ALA A 99 14.31 7.57 -4.85
CA ALA A 99 13.51 6.40 -5.17
C ALA A 99 12.19 6.76 -5.87
N ALA A 100 11.96 8.03 -6.20
CA ALA A 100 10.80 8.46 -6.97
C ALA A 100 10.75 7.81 -8.37
N GLU A 101 11.92 7.40 -8.88
CA GLU A 101 12.07 6.48 -10.00
C GLU A 101 12.45 5.09 -9.46
N GLY A 102 11.95 4.01 -10.08
CA GLY A 102 12.15 2.65 -9.58
C GLY A 102 11.11 2.23 -8.52
N PHE A 103 11.56 1.76 -7.34
CA PHE A 103 10.65 1.14 -6.36
C PHE A 103 9.60 2.10 -5.79
N GLY A 104 9.91 3.38 -5.59
CA GLY A 104 8.91 4.36 -5.15
C GLY A 104 7.84 4.64 -6.21
N ALA A 105 8.18 4.54 -7.50
CA ALA A 105 7.20 4.64 -8.60
C ALA A 105 6.24 3.43 -8.67
N ARG A 106 6.62 2.28 -8.08
CA ARG A 106 5.77 1.07 -8.03
C ARG A 106 4.72 1.14 -6.92
N LEU A 107 4.97 1.90 -5.86
CA LEU A 107 4.08 2.02 -4.71
C LEU A 107 2.65 2.46 -5.07
N PRO A 108 2.43 3.48 -5.95
CA PRO A 108 1.08 3.83 -6.38
C PRO A 108 0.36 2.69 -7.11
N VAL A 109 1.05 1.93 -7.95
CA VAL A 109 0.46 0.79 -8.69
C VAL A 109 0.04 -0.32 -7.74
N MET A 110 0.87 -0.60 -6.72
CA MET A 110 0.51 -1.53 -5.65
C MET A 110 -0.71 -1.04 -4.88
N ALA A 111 -0.74 0.25 -4.49
CA ALA A 111 -1.88 0.84 -3.80
C ALA A 111 -3.17 0.80 -4.63
N GLU A 112 -3.11 1.07 -5.94
CA GLU A 112 -4.26 0.98 -6.86
C GLU A 112 -4.91 -0.40 -6.88
N SER A 113 -4.16 -1.45 -6.54
CA SER A 113 -4.66 -2.82 -6.49
C SER A 113 -5.43 -3.17 -5.20
N PHE A 114 -5.52 -2.22 -4.26
CA PHE A 114 -6.27 -2.37 -3.02
C PHE A 114 -7.76 -2.66 -3.30
N ALA A 115 -8.30 -3.65 -2.60
CA ALA A 115 -9.72 -3.96 -2.61
C ALA A 115 -10.22 -4.30 -1.21
N PHE A 116 -11.48 -3.96 -0.93
CA PHE A 116 -12.15 -4.42 0.27
C PHE A 116 -12.48 -5.90 0.16
N THR A 117 -12.18 -6.67 1.19
CA THR A 117 -12.63 -8.05 1.33
C THR A 117 -13.66 -8.16 2.46
N PRO A 118 -14.55 -9.17 2.43
CA PRO A 118 -15.39 -9.46 3.57
C PRO A 118 -14.53 -9.60 4.83
N ALA A 119 -14.96 -9.02 5.95
CA ALA A 119 -14.37 -9.45 7.22
C ALA A 119 -14.71 -10.94 7.41
N PRO A 120 -13.78 -11.76 7.95
CA PRO A 120 -14.07 -13.13 8.32
C PRO A 120 -15.23 -13.23 9.33
#